data_AF-A0A8T5GYE9-F1
#
_entry.id   AF-A0A8T5GYE9-F1
#
_cell.length_a   1.000
_cell.length_b   1.000
_cell.length_c   1.000
_cell.angle_alpha   90.00
_cell.angle_beta   90.00
_cell.angle_gamma   90.00
#
_symmetry.space_group_name_H-M   'P 1'
#
loop_
_entity.id
_entity.type
_entity.pdbx_description
1 polymer ?
#
loop_
_entity_poly.entity_id
_entity_poly.type
_entity_poly.pdbx_seq_one_letter_code
_entity_poly.pdbx_strand_id
1 'polypeptide(L)'
;MSKASFIERITAMDKPDDVQETEQIWRTVRAFLGLMRVVIFILIIAIAELMEEFFIGKLSLAIWSLIIGIPLFILLSVLIIMGNGHFLDIEEKKTAVLRPILKRK
;
A
#
# COMPACT_ATOMS: atom_id res chain seq x y z
N MET A 1 -16.91 -10.36 -44.10
CA MET A 1 -16.16 -10.67 -42.86
C MET A 1 -15.43 -9.43 -42.31
N SER A 2 -16.12 -8.34 -41.97
CA SER A 2 -15.47 -7.06 -41.54
C SER A 2 -15.99 -6.50 -40.21
N LYS A 3 -17.14 -6.98 -39.72
CA LYS A 3 -17.74 -6.51 -38.46
C LYS A 3 -17.05 -7.04 -37.20
N ALA A 4 -16.36 -8.19 -37.28
CA ALA A 4 -15.60 -8.73 -36.15
C ALA A 4 -14.46 -7.78 -35.72
N SER A 5 -13.76 -7.17 -36.68
CA SER A 5 -12.61 -6.29 -36.41
C SER A 5 -12.96 -4.99 -35.68
N PHE A 6 -14.14 -4.42 -35.90
CA PHE A 6 -14.55 -3.19 -35.22
C PHE A 6 -14.98 -3.45 -33.78
N ILE A 7 -15.72 -4.53 -33.52
CA ILE A 7 -16.10 -4.92 -32.16
C ILE A 7 -14.85 -5.34 -31.38
N GLU A 8 -13.94 -6.09 -32.00
CA GLU A 8 -12.68 -6.51 -31.38
C GLU A 8 -11.76 -5.31 -31.04
N ARG A 9 -11.75 -4.27 -31.87
CA ARG A 9 -11.05 -3.00 -31.58
C ARG A 9 -11.72 -2.17 -30.48
N ILE A 10 -13.05 -2.14 -30.41
CA ILE A 10 -13.79 -1.47 -29.34
C ILE A 10 -13.56 -2.20 -28.01
N THR A 11 -13.63 -3.54 -28.01
CA THR A 11 -13.33 -4.38 -26.84
C THR A 11 -11.86 -4.29 -26.41
N ALA A 12 -10.93 -4.11 -27.36
CA ALA A 12 -9.51 -3.87 -27.06
C ALA A 12 -9.20 -2.43 -26.60
N MET A 13 -10.13 -1.48 -26.79
CA MET A 13 -10.05 -0.11 -26.26
C MET A 13 -10.67 0.01 -24.86
N ASP A 14 -11.48 -0.96 -24.44
CA ASP A 14 -12.19 -0.97 -23.15
C ASP A 14 -11.33 -1.51 -21.98
N LYS A 15 -10.10 -1.97 -22.25
CA LYS A 15 -9.09 -2.40 -21.24
C LYS A 15 -7.67 -2.22 -21.81
N PRO A 16 -6.60 -1.83 -21.05
CA PRO A 16 -6.49 -1.71 -19.59
C PRO A 16 -5.64 -0.48 -19.12
N ASP A 17 -6.27 0.65 -18.79
CA ASP A 17 -5.57 1.74 -18.07
C ASP A 17 -5.92 1.77 -16.57
N ASP A 18 -7.11 1.28 -16.17
CA ASP A 18 -7.58 1.30 -14.77
C ASP A 18 -6.65 0.60 -13.77
N VAL A 19 -5.96 -0.46 -14.20
CA VAL A 19 -5.04 -1.24 -13.36
C VAL A 19 -3.80 -0.40 -13.03
N GLN A 20 -3.25 0.32 -14.02
CA GLN A 20 -2.09 1.20 -13.81
C GLN A 20 -2.45 2.41 -12.94
N GLU A 21 -3.64 2.98 -13.12
CA GLU A 21 -4.12 4.09 -12.30
C GLU A 21 -4.30 3.68 -10.83
N THR A 22 -4.91 2.51 -10.58
CA THR A 22 -5.12 1.97 -9.23
C THR A 22 -3.79 1.70 -8.52
N GLU A 23 -2.80 1.16 -9.23
CA GLU A 23 -1.45 0.93 -8.70
C GLU A 23 -0.75 2.25 -8.33
N GLN A 24 -0.91 3.30 -9.14
CA GLN A 24 -0.34 4.61 -8.87
C GLN A 24 -0.98 5.27 -7.64
N ILE A 25 -2.30 5.20 -7.51
CA ILE A 25 -3.03 5.67 -6.33
C ILE A 25 -2.54 4.91 -5.09
N TRP A 26 -2.42 3.58 -5.18
CA TRP A 26 -1.94 2.76 -4.07
C TRP A 26 -0.52 3.13 -3.64
N ARG A 27 0.40 3.42 -4.57
CA ARG A 27 1.76 3.88 -4.23
C ARG A 27 1.75 5.17 -3.43
N THR A 28 0.92 6.14 -3.80
CA THR A 28 0.75 7.40 -3.03
C THR A 28 0.16 7.14 -1.66
N VAL A 29 -0.91 6.35 -1.58
CA VAL A 29 -1.57 5.99 -0.30
C VAL A 29 -0.60 5.25 0.61
N ARG A 30 0.15 4.26 0.08
CA ARG A 30 1.19 3.54 0.83
C ARG A 30 2.22 4.49 1.43
N ALA A 31 2.71 5.46 0.65
CA ALA A 31 3.68 6.43 1.15
C ALA A 31 3.11 7.25 2.31
N PHE A 32 1.86 7.70 2.19
CA PHE A 32 1.16 8.42 3.25
C PHE A 32 0.93 7.56 4.51
N LEU A 33 0.47 6.31 4.34
CA LEU A 33 0.31 5.35 5.45
C LEU A 33 1.64 5.07 6.15
N GLY A 34 2.73 4.96 5.37
CA GLY A 34 4.10 4.82 5.88
C GLY A 34 4.53 6.03 6.72
N LEU A 35 4.27 7.25 6.23
CA LEU A 35 4.53 8.49 6.98
C LEU A 35 3.73 8.54 8.29
N MET A 36 2.44 8.21 8.23
CA MET A 36 1.58 8.18 9.41
C MET A 36 2.08 7.22 10.49
N ARG A 37 2.68 6.08 10.11
CA ARG A 37 3.31 5.15 11.08
C ARG A 37 4.46 5.81 11.84
N VAL A 38 5.31 6.57 11.16
CA VAL A 38 6.41 7.29 11.80
C VAL A 38 5.87 8.35 12.76
N VAL A 39 4.86 9.11 12.32
CA VAL A 39 4.21 10.11 13.17
C VAL A 39 3.61 9.49 14.42
N ILE A 40 2.86 8.39 14.30
CA ILE A 40 2.28 7.68 15.44
C ILE A 40 3.37 7.18 16.38
N PHE A 41 4.46 6.64 15.85
CA PHE A 41 5.58 6.18 16.68
C PHE A 41 6.20 7.33 17.49
N ILE A 42 6.40 8.50 16.87
CA ILE A 42 6.88 9.70 17.56
C ILE A 42 5.87 10.15 18.62
N LEU A 43 4.57 10.13 18.31
CA LEU A 43 3.53 10.51 19.28
C LEU A 43 3.48 9.56 20.48
N ILE A 44 3.65 8.25 20.28
CA ILE A 44 3.72 7.29 21.39
C ILE A 44 4.85 7.66 22.33
N ILE A 45 6.06 7.91 21.79
CA ILE A 45 7.23 8.29 22.59
C ILE A 45 6.99 9.64 23.28
N ALA A 46 6.51 10.64 22.55
CA ALA A 46 6.26 11.97 23.10
C ALA A 46 5.22 11.93 24.24
N ILE A 47 4.13 11.17 24.08
CA ILE A 47 3.12 11.02 25.14
C ILE A 47 3.67 10.22 26.31
N ALA A 48 4.45 9.16 26.03
CA ALA A 48 5.04 8.33 27.08
C ALA A 48 6.01 9.13 27.96
N GLU A 49 6.83 9.99 27.35
CA GLU A 49 7.83 10.79 28.07
C GLU A 49 7.22 12.04 28.72
N LEU A 50 6.42 12.80 27.97
CA LEU A 50 5.96 14.11 28.42
C LEU A 50 4.72 14.05 29.32
N MET A 51 3.98 12.93 29.29
CA MET A 51 2.71 12.80 30.02
C MET A 51 2.73 11.66 31.03
N GLU A 52 3.92 11.26 31.50
CA GLU A 52 4.09 10.18 32.48
C GLU A 52 3.31 10.44 33.79
N GLU A 53 3.28 11.68 34.25
CA GLU A 53 2.64 12.09 35.51
C GLU A 53 1.11 12.14 35.43
N PHE A 54 0.52 12.05 34.24
CA PHE A 54 -0.93 12.10 34.07
C PHE A 54 -1.53 10.70 34.14
N PHE A 55 -2.53 10.53 35.01
CA PHE A 55 -3.22 9.25 35.19
C PHE A 55 -4.69 9.36 34.78
N ILE A 56 -5.14 8.42 33.95
CA ILE A 56 -6.54 8.25 33.56
C ILE A 56 -6.97 6.84 33.95
N GLY A 57 -8.02 6.73 34.78
CA GLY A 57 -8.58 5.43 35.15
C GLY A 57 -7.59 4.52 35.90
N LYS A 58 -6.78 5.09 36.81
CA LYS A 58 -5.72 4.41 37.58
C LYS A 58 -4.53 3.90 36.75
N LEU A 59 -4.45 4.27 35.48
CA LEU A 59 -3.37 3.89 34.57
C LEU A 59 -2.73 5.15 34.00
N SER A 60 -1.41 5.16 33.83
CA SER A 60 -0.72 6.33 33.29
C SER A 60 -1.08 6.55 31.81
N LEU A 61 -1.08 7.80 31.40
CA LEU A 61 -1.36 8.20 30.02
C LEU A 61 -0.31 7.62 29.06
N ALA A 62 0.92 7.43 29.55
CA ALA A 62 1.97 6.67 28.87
C ALA A 62 1.55 5.23 28.55
N ILE A 63 0.97 4.49 29.51
CA ILE A 63 0.52 3.12 29.24
C ILE A 63 -0.69 3.13 28.30
N TRP A 64 -1.61 4.10 28.43
CA TRP A 64 -2.72 4.26 27.47
C TRP A 64 -2.22 4.51 26.04
N SER A 65 -1.17 5.31 25.87
CA SER A 65 -0.57 5.58 24.55
C SER A 65 0.00 4.30 23.93
N LEU A 66 0.59 3.41 24.73
CA LEU A 66 1.06 2.11 24.29
C LEU A 66 -0.10 1.17 23.92
N ILE A 67 -1.13 1.09 24.77
CA ILE A 67 -2.31 0.24 24.56
C ILE A 67 -3.02 0.58 23.25
N ILE A 68 -3.09 1.86 22.89
CA ILE A 68 -3.77 2.31 21.66
C ILE A 68 -2.80 2.36 20.49
N GLY A 69 -1.60 2.89 20.71
CA GLY A 69 -0.62 3.19 19.68
C GLY A 69 -0.02 1.94 19.04
N ILE A 70 0.30 0.90 19.82
CA ILE A 70 0.86 -0.35 19.26
C ILE A 70 -0.16 -1.04 18.35
N PRO A 71 -1.42 -1.30 18.77
CA PRO A 71 -2.42 -1.88 17.88
C PRO A 71 -2.66 -1.03 16.62
N LEU A 72 -2.66 0.30 16.73
CA LEU A 72 -2.81 1.18 15.58
C LEU A 72 -1.62 1.06 14.61
N PHE A 73 -0.40 0.99 15.13
CA PHE A 73 0.81 0.79 14.33
C PHE A 73 0.80 -0.55 13.59
N ILE A 74 0.37 -1.62 14.28
CA ILE A 74 0.21 -2.95 13.67
C ILE A 74 -0.90 -2.91 12.61
N LEU A 75 -2.03 -2.28 12.88
CA LEU A 75 -3.14 -2.14 11.94
C LEU A 75 -2.68 -1.46 10.64
N LEU A 76 -1.97 -0.33 10.74
CA LEU A 76 -1.41 0.35 9.57
C LEU A 76 -0.41 -0.54 8.81
N SER A 77 0.39 -1.31 9.55
CA SER A 77 1.35 -2.26 8.94
C SER A 77 0.64 -3.34 8.14
N VAL A 78 -0.41 -3.93 8.71
CA VAL A 78 -1.24 -4.96 8.06
C VAL A 78 -1.96 -4.37 6.85
N LEU A 79 -2.53 -3.16 6.95
CA LEU A 79 -3.18 -2.49 5.82
C LEU A 79 -2.23 -2.27 4.65
N ILE A 80 -0.99 -1.83 4.93
CA ILE A 80 0.04 -1.71 3.91
C ILE A 80 0.33 -3.08 3.29
N ILE A 81 0.61 -4.11 4.09
CA ILE A 81 0.94 -5.45 3.56
C ILE A 81 -0.20 -6.01 2.69
N MET A 82 -1.43 -5.90 3.18
CA MET A 82 -2.62 -6.40 2.49
C MET A 82 -2.87 -5.66 1.18
N GLY A 83 -2.83 -4.32 1.19
CA GLY A 83 -2.99 -3.57 -0.04
C GLY A 83 -1.81 -3.73 -0.99
N ASN A 84 -0.59 -4.01 -0.50
CA ASN A 84 0.53 -4.35 -1.37
C ASN A 84 0.27 -5.63 -2.16
N GLY A 85 -0.30 -6.66 -1.52
CA GLY A 85 -0.67 -7.89 -2.19
C GLY A 85 -1.88 -7.76 -3.13
N HIS A 86 -2.76 -6.78 -2.89
CA HIS A 86 -3.98 -6.59 -3.68
C HIS A 86 -3.80 -5.63 -4.87
N PHE A 87 -3.00 -4.56 -4.70
CA PHE A 87 -2.95 -3.43 -5.65
C PHE A 87 -1.63 -3.28 -6.38
N LEU A 88 -0.56 -3.97 -5.96
CA LEU A 88 0.61 -4.10 -6.82
C LEU A 88 0.48 -5.40 -7.59
N ASP A 89 0.29 -5.30 -8.90
CA ASP A 89 0.50 -6.45 -9.76
C ASP A 89 2.01 -6.72 -9.77
N ILE A 90 2.44 -7.76 -9.06
CA ILE A 90 3.81 -8.25 -9.15
C ILE A 90 3.87 -9.03 -10.47
N GLU A 91 3.73 -8.35 -11.60
CA GLU A 91 4.31 -8.89 -12.81
C GLU A 91 5.79 -9.05 -12.47
N GLU A 92 6.23 -10.30 -12.31
CA GLU A 92 7.62 -10.67 -12.52
C GLU A 92 8.02 -9.96 -13.81
N LYS A 93 8.68 -8.81 -13.69
CA LYS A 93 9.41 -8.22 -14.80
C LYS A 93 10.41 -9.29 -15.17
N LYS A 94 10.02 -10.16 -16.09
CA LYS A 94 10.90 -11.05 -16.83
C LYS A 94 11.78 -10.10 -17.61
N THR A 95 12.84 -9.67 -16.94
CA THR A 95 13.90 -8.84 -17.47
C THR A 95 14.27 -9.42 -18.82
N ALA A 96 14.48 -8.57 -19.81
CA ALA A 96 14.64 -8.93 -21.23
C ALA A 96 15.74 -9.99 -21.53
N VAL A 97 16.50 -10.41 -20.53
CA VAL A 97 17.47 -11.51 -20.53
C VAL A 97 16.84 -12.86 -20.92
N LEU A 98 15.52 -13.06 -20.73
CA LEU A 98 14.83 -14.32 -21.07
C LEU A 98 14.24 -14.37 -22.49
N ARG A 99 14.64 -13.48 -23.41
CA ARG A 99 14.34 -13.68 -24.84
C ARG A 99 15.50 -14.44 -25.49
N PRO A 100 15.41 -15.76 -25.73
CA PRO A 100 16.28 -16.37 -26.74
C PRO A 100 15.96 -15.66 -28.05
N ILE A 101 16.99 -15.10 -28.66
CA ILE A 101 16.94 -14.37 -29.92
C ILE A 101 16.19 -15.23 -30.93
N LEU A 102 14.92 -14.90 -31.20
CA LEU A 102 14.15 -15.54 -32.26
C LEU A 102 14.86 -15.20 -33.57
N LYS A 103 15.63 -16.16 -34.09
CA LYS A 103 16.23 -16.10 -35.42
C LYS A 103 15.10 -15.80 -36.41
N ARG A 104 15.17 -14.63 -37.03
CA ARG A 104 14.36 -14.31 -38.21
C ARG A 104 14.66 -15.36 -39.27
N LYS A 105 13.61 -16.04 -39.73
CA LYS A 105 13.66 -16.90 -40.91
C LYS A 105 13.61 -16.04 -42.17
#